data_AF-A0AAW6B3J0-F1
#
_entry.id   AF-A0AAW6B3J0-F1
#
_cell.length_a   1.000
_cell.length_b   1.000
_cell.length_c   1.000
_cell.angle_alpha   90.00
_cell.angle_beta   90.00
_cell.angle_gamma   90.00
#
_symmetry.space_group_name_H-M   'P 1'
#
loop_
_entity.id
_entity.type
_entity.pdbx_description
1 polymer ?
#
loop_
_entity_poly.entity_id
_entity_poly.type
_entity_poly.pdbx_seq_one_letter_code
_entity_poly.pdbx_strand_id
1 'polypeptide(L)' 'YELVSNTYPTDGVFDKDVNTDQEFTVTLKERVVPVTPDQPKTPGTPVDPNNPEGPKYPAGLEEKDLNKTVTRTITYV' A
#
# COMPACT_ATOMS: atom_id res chain seq x y z
N TYR A 1 2.43 4.33 -0.88
CA TYR A 1 3.64 5.02 -0.42
C TYR A 1 3.29 5.89 0.78
N GLU A 2 4.24 6.09 1.69
CA GLU A 2 4.14 7.04 2.81
C GLU A 2 5.16 8.15 2.60
N LEU A 3 4.80 9.38 2.95
CA LEU A 3 5.71 10.52 2.90
C LEU A 3 6.81 10.35 3.96
N VAL A 4 8.07 10.43 3.52
CA VAL A 4 9.23 10.44 4.42
C VAL A 4 9.69 11.87 4.66
N SER A 5 9.90 12.61 3.58
CA SER A 5 10.30 14.01 3.63
C SER A 5 9.84 14.77 2.39
N ASN A 6 9.57 16.05 2.58
CA ASN A 6 9.30 16.99 1.50
C ASN A 6 10.15 18.24 1.74
N THR A 7 11.03 18.58 0.81
CA THR A 7 11.84 19.82 0.90
C THR A 7 11.13 21.02 0.30
N TYR A 8 9.93 20.85 -0.28
CA TYR A 8 9.15 21.95 -0.82
C TYR A 8 8.64 22.85 0.32
N PRO A 9 8.91 24.17 0.28
CA PRO A 9 8.46 25.11 1.29
C PRO A 9 6.94 25.29 1.27
N THR A 10 6.35 25.50 2.45
CA THR A 10 4.90 25.69 2.60
C THR A 10 4.36 26.91 1.86
N ASP A 11 5.22 27.90 1.63
CA ASP A 11 4.97 29.20 1.03
C ASP A 11 5.88 29.43 -0.20
N GLY A 12 6.16 28.36 -0.95
CA GLY A 12 7.07 28.42 -2.09
C GLY A 12 6.77 29.56 -3.07
N VAL A 13 7.81 30.33 -3.36
CA VAL A 13 7.81 31.42 -4.34
C VAL A 13 8.95 31.19 -5.33
N PHE A 14 8.71 31.61 -6.57
CA PHE A 14 9.79 31.68 -7.56
C PHE A 14 10.80 32.74 -7.12
N ASP A 15 12.08 32.40 -7.19
CA ASP A 15 13.13 33.40 -7.10
C ASP A 15 13.30 34.16 -8.43
N LYS A 16 14.32 35.01 -8.51
CA LYS A 16 14.63 35.81 -9.70
C LYS A 16 16.03 35.50 -10.26
N ASP A 17 16.65 34.42 -9.81
CA ASP A 17 17.99 34.07 -10.25
C ASP A 17 17.92 33.24 -11.54
N VAL A 18 18.24 33.89 -12.66
CA VAL A 18 18.23 33.24 -13.99
C VAL A 18 19.32 32.17 -14.16
N ASN A 19 20.27 32.06 -13.22
CA ASN A 19 21.40 31.15 -13.32
C ASN A 19 21.28 29.92 -12.42
N THR A 20 20.27 29.86 -11.54
CA THR A 20 20.13 28.81 -10.53
C THR A 20 18.72 28.25 -10.55
N ASP A 21 18.58 26.93 -10.72
CA ASP A 21 17.28 26.26 -10.61
C ASP A 21 16.90 26.01 -9.15
N GLN A 22 15.61 26.16 -8.84
CA GLN A 22 15.05 25.78 -7.54
C GLN A 22 14.68 24.29 -7.54
N GLU A 23 15.53 23.45 -6.96
CA GLU A 23 15.28 22.01 -6.85
C GLU A 23 14.56 21.63 -5.55
N PHE A 24 13.57 20.75 -5.66
CA PHE A 24 12.85 20.20 -4.50
C PHE A 24 12.75 18.68 -4.60
N THR A 25 12.91 18.00 -3.47
CA THR A 25 12.84 16.55 -3.37
C THR A 25 11.66 16.14 -2.49
N VAL A 26 10.84 15.25 -3.03
CA VAL A 26 9.84 14.50 -2.27
C VAL A 26 10.32 13.06 -2.16
N THR A 27 10.62 12.64 -0.93
CA THR A 27 11.05 11.28 -0.63
C THR A 27 9.88 10.49 -0.09
N LEU A 28 9.62 9.34 -0.71
CA LEU A 28 8.56 8.41 -0.34
C LEU A 28 9.18 7.06 0.05
N LYS A 29 8.52 6.36 0.96
CA LYS A 29 8.79 4.93 1.22
C LYS A 29 7.57 4.09 0.86
N GLU A 30 7.79 2.81 0.60
CA GLU A 30 6.69 1.88 0.44
C GLU A 30 5.82 1.82 1.70
N ARG A 31 4.53 1.58 1.52
CA ARG A 31 3.61 1.31 2.63
C ARG A 31 3.50 -0.20 2.76
N VAL A 32 3.77 -0.73 3.94
CA VAL A 32 3.60 -2.16 4.23
C VAL A 32 2.26 -2.35 4.95
N VAL A 33 1.39 -3.14 4.34
CA VAL A 33 0.11 -3.52 4.94
C VAL A 33 0.15 -5.03 5.21
N PRO A 34 0.15 -5.47 6.49
CA PRO A 34 0.09 -6.90 6.78
C PRO A 34 -1.27 -7.45 6.34
N VAL A 35 -1.24 -8.62 5.70
CA VAL A 35 -2.42 -9.40 5.34
C VAL A 35 -2.31 -10.73 6.06
N THR A 36 -3.34 -11.06 6.83
CA THR A 36 -3.39 -12.27 7.64
C THR A 36 -4.58 -13.13 7.22
N PRO A 37 -4.57 -14.45 7.46
CA PRO A 37 -5.68 -15.33 7.08
C PRO A 37 -7.04 -14.96 7.68
N ASP A 38 -7.07 -14.30 8.85
CA ASP A 38 -8.27 -13.77 9.51
C ASP A 38 -8.70 -12.39 9.01
N GLN A 39 -7.87 -11.73 8.19
CA GLN A 39 -8.15 -10.42 7.58
C GLN A 39 -7.88 -10.45 6.07
N PRO A 40 -8.58 -11.31 5.31
CA PRO A 40 -8.39 -11.41 3.87
C PRO A 40 -8.75 -10.10 3.16
N LYS A 41 -8.25 -9.95 1.93
CA LYS A 41 -8.49 -8.78 1.08
C LYS A 41 -9.08 -9.21 -0.25
N THR A 42 -10.01 -8.40 -0.74
CA THR A 42 -10.64 -8.62 -2.04
C THR A 42 -9.73 -8.07 -3.15
N PRO A 43 -9.35 -8.89 -4.15
CA PRO A 43 -8.55 -8.43 -5.27
C PRO A 43 -9.20 -7.24 -5.99
N GLY A 44 -8.41 -6.26 -6.40
CA GLY A 44 -8.89 -5.06 -7.09
C GLY A 44 -9.46 -3.97 -6.17
N THR A 45 -9.63 -4.23 -4.86
CA THR A 45 -9.98 -3.17 -3.90
C THR A 45 -8.76 -2.31 -3.57
N PRO A 46 -8.92 -1.00 -3.30
CA PRO A 46 -7.79 -0.13 -3.01
C PRO A 46 -7.13 -0.51 -1.67
N VAL A 47 -5.80 -0.47 -1.64
CA VAL A 47 -5.01 -0.67 -0.40
C VAL A 47 -5.28 0.45 0.60
N ASP A 48 -5.51 1.67 0.11
CA ASP A 48 -5.88 2.84 0.90
C ASP A 48 -7.32 3.29 0.53
N PRO A 49 -8.30 3.20 1.44
CA PRO A 49 -9.67 3.61 1.18
C PRO A 49 -9.83 5.08 0.80
N ASN A 50 -8.90 5.95 1.21
CA ASN A 50 -8.92 7.38 0.87
C ASN A 50 -8.28 7.68 -0.49
N ASN A 51 -7.66 6.69 -1.13
CA ASN A 51 -7.05 6.79 -2.45
C ASN A 51 -7.55 5.66 -3.37
N PRO A 52 -8.79 5.76 -3.89
CA PRO A 52 -9.44 4.70 -4.65
C PRO A 52 -8.75 4.34 -5.97
N GLU A 53 -8.06 5.31 -6.58
CA GLU A 53 -7.26 5.12 -7.80
C GLU A 53 -5.82 4.65 -7.52
N GLY A 54 -5.46 4.52 -6.23
CA GLY A 54 -4.15 4.06 -5.80
C GLY A 54 -3.91 2.57 -6.02
N PRO A 55 -2.79 2.03 -5.45
CA PRO A 55 -2.50 0.61 -5.51
C PRO A 55 -3.68 -0.25 -5.03
N LYS A 56 -3.97 -1.32 -5.76
CA LYS A 56 -5.06 -2.27 -5.48
C LYS A 56 -4.49 -3.59 -4.98
N TYR A 57 -5.24 -4.28 -4.13
CA TYR A 57 -4.84 -5.61 -3.65
C TYR A 57 -4.75 -6.61 -4.81
N PRO A 58 -3.69 -7.44 -4.87
CA PRO A 58 -3.54 -8.49 -5.87
C PRO A 58 -4.47 -9.67 -5.59
N ALA A 59 -4.55 -10.60 -6.55
CA ALA A 59 -5.18 -11.91 -6.35
C ALA A 59 -4.41 -12.76 -5.31
N GLY A 60 -5.08 -13.75 -4.71
CA GLY A 60 -4.47 -14.68 -3.76
C GLY A 60 -4.48 -14.22 -2.30
N LEU A 61 -5.22 -13.15 -1.99
CA LEU A 61 -5.39 -12.62 -0.63
C LEU A 61 -6.79 -12.90 -0.07
N GLU A 62 -7.61 -13.66 -0.78
CA GLU A 62 -8.95 -14.04 -0.33
C GLU A 62 -8.88 -15.12 0.75
N GLU A 63 -9.94 -15.28 1.53
CA GLU A 63 -9.99 -16.25 2.64
C GLU A 63 -9.61 -17.68 2.21
N LYS A 64 -10.14 -18.11 1.06
CA LYS A 64 -9.87 -19.42 0.45
C LYS A 64 -8.41 -19.64 0.05
N ASP A 65 -7.66 -18.57 -0.19
CA ASP A 65 -6.27 -18.62 -0.64
C ASP A 65 -5.31 -18.59 0.56
N LEU A 66 -5.74 -17.99 1.67
CA LEU A 66 -4.94 -17.84 2.89
C LEU A 66 -5.21 -18.91 3.95
N ASN A 67 -6.33 -19.65 3.85
CA ASN A 67 -6.73 -20.67 4.81
C ASN A 67 -6.76 -22.08 4.19
N LYS A 68 -6.49 -23.10 5.01
CA LYS A 68 -6.56 -24.51 4.61
C LYS A 68 -7.33 -25.35 5.64
N THR A 69 -8.34 -26.06 5.17
CA THR A 69 -9.10 -27.01 5.98
C THR A 69 -8.46 -28.39 5.94
N VAL A 70 -8.27 -29.01 7.11
CA VAL A 70 -7.75 -30.38 7.25
C VAL A 70 -8.80 -31.24 7.94
N THR A 71 -9.20 -32.33 7.28
CA THR A 71 -10.25 -33.25 7.76
C THR A 71 -9.64 -34.60 8.14
N ARG A 72 -10.00 -35.13 9.31
CA ARG A 72 -9.64 -36.49 9.76
C ARG A 72 -10.90 -37.30 10.01
N THR A 73 -11.03 -38.43 9.31
CA THR A 73 -12.14 -39.39 9.47
C THR A 73 -11.60 -40.66 10.13
N ILE A 74 -12.26 -41.13 11.20
CA ILE A 74 -11.94 -42.39 11.87
C ILE A 74 -13.17 -43.30 11.74
N THR A 75 -12.97 -44.50 11.22
CA THR A 75 -14.02 -45.53 11.06
C THR A 75 -13.72 -46.72 11.97
N TYR A 76 -14.76 -47.26 12.60
CA TYR A 76 -14.69 -48.47 13.42
C TYR A 76 -15.45 -49.61 12.73
N VAL A 77 -15.03 -50.87 12.97
CA VAL A 77 -15.65 -52.11 12.49
C VAL A 77 -16.25 -52.90 13.64
#